data_AF-A0A9P0HFD7-F1
#
_entry.id   AF-A0A9P0HFD7-F1
#
_cell.length_a   1.000
_cell.length_b   1.000
_cell.length_c   1.000
_cell.angle_alpha   90.00
_cell.angle_beta   90.00
_cell.angle_gamma   90.00
#
_symmetry.space_group_name_H-M   'P 1'
#
loop_
_entity.id
_entity.type
_entity.pdbx_description
1 polymer ?
#
loop_
_entity_poly.entity_id
_entity_poly.type
_entity_poly.pdbx_seq_one_letter_code
_entity_poly.pdbx_strand_id
1 'polypeptide(L)'
;MSRYETNISYCYWLIIIGISISPLMWFGSPKDLKIVGITSVSVVFFTSFLTWLSIYSVNDVRVRIPEPSWESVAIAYGILAFQFDVHPMLLSVQMDMKNKRDISKAIILAFIMSGSICLITCLLCYLRLGDSVGYNTLQSLPQSLGLDLALCLSTLQVCLSMAIGSTSLFQDIEQSLRIQPGIASVTNMGR
;
A
#
# COMPACT_ATOMS: atom_id res chain seq x y z
N MET A 1 -31.55 -1.20 -10.70
CA MET A 1 -30.33 -0.39 -10.47
C MET A 1 -29.47 -0.54 -11.72
N SER A 2 -29.35 0.52 -12.53
CA SER A 2 -28.78 0.47 -13.88
C SER A 2 -27.31 0.01 -13.84
N ARG A 3 -27.02 -1.16 -14.42
CA ARG A 3 -25.63 -1.61 -14.67
C ARG A 3 -25.09 -0.83 -15.85
N TYR A 4 -24.26 0.16 -15.60
CA TYR A 4 -23.35 0.67 -16.61
C TYR A 4 -22.26 -0.38 -16.84
N GLU A 5 -22.43 -1.25 -17.84
CA GLU A 5 -21.35 -2.10 -18.33
C GLU A 5 -20.41 -1.28 -19.22
N THR A 6 -19.68 -0.36 -18.61
CA THR A 6 -18.54 0.27 -19.27
C THR A 6 -17.40 -0.73 -19.25
N ASN A 7 -17.24 -1.48 -20.34
CA ASN A 7 -16.10 -2.38 -20.59
C ASN A 7 -14.84 -1.54 -20.88
N ILE A 8 -14.41 -0.76 -19.89
CA ILE A 8 -13.18 0.02 -19.93
C ILE A 8 -12.05 -0.98 -19.65
N SER A 9 -11.22 -1.22 -20.67
CA SER A 9 -10.05 -2.07 -20.54
C SER A 9 -9.16 -1.59 -19.39
N TYR A 10 -8.55 -2.53 -18.66
CA TYR A 10 -7.73 -2.27 -17.46
C TYR A 10 -6.67 -1.18 -17.69
N CYS A 11 -6.11 -1.10 -18.89
CA CYS A 11 -5.13 -0.09 -19.29
C CYS A 11 -5.67 1.35 -19.16
N TYR A 12 -6.94 1.59 -19.49
CA TYR A 12 -7.55 2.91 -19.37
C TYR A 12 -7.81 3.29 -17.91
N TRP A 13 -8.16 2.33 -17.06
CA TRP A 13 -8.28 2.55 -15.62
C TRP A 13 -6.94 2.98 -14.99
N LEU A 14 -5.82 2.38 -15.41
CA LEU A 14 -4.49 2.79 -14.96
C LEU A 14 -4.18 4.26 -15.32
N ILE A 15 -4.55 4.70 -16.53
CA ILE A 15 -4.36 6.09 -16.97
C ILE A 15 -5.24 7.04 -16.14
N ILE A 16 -6.51 6.70 -15.93
CA ILE A 16 -7.45 7.51 -15.15
C ILE A 16 -6.96 7.67 -13.71
N ILE A 17 -6.54 6.57 -13.07
CA ILE A 17 -5.99 6.58 -11.72
C ILE A 17 -4.70 7.41 -11.69
N GLY A 18 -3.81 7.25 -12.68
CA GLY A 18 -2.59 8.04 -12.79
C GLY A 18 -2.86 9.54 -12.86
N ILE A 19 -3.77 9.98 -13.75
CA ILE A 19 -4.17 11.38 -13.88
C ILE A 19 -4.83 11.89 -12.60
N SER A 20 -5.61 11.06 -11.91
CA SER A 20 -6.29 11.44 -10.66
C SER A 20 -5.32 11.55 -9.48
N ILE A 21 -4.23 10.77 -9.46
CA ILE A 21 -3.16 10.85 -8.45
C ILE A 21 -2.21 12.03 -8.74
N SER A 22 -2.01 12.43 -10.00
CA SER A 22 -1.17 13.58 -10.37
C SER A 22 -1.44 14.87 -9.57
N PRO A 23 -2.68 15.37 -9.41
CA PRO A 23 -2.95 16.55 -8.59
C PRO A 23 -2.67 16.31 -7.10
N LEU A 24 -2.81 15.07 -6.61
CA LEU A 24 -2.48 14.72 -5.23
C LEU A 24 -0.97 14.90 -4.95
N MET A 25 -0.12 14.60 -5.95
CA MET A 25 1.32 14.79 -5.85
C MET A 25 1.73 16.27 -5.79
N TRP A 26 0.93 17.17 -6.37
CA TRP A 26 1.20 18.61 -6.33
C TRP A 26 0.99 19.26 -4.96
N PHE A 27 0.24 18.62 -4.06
CA PHE A 27 0.04 19.10 -2.69
C PHE A 27 1.23 18.81 -1.74
N GLY A 28 2.34 18.26 -2.25
CA GLY A 28 3.49 17.82 -1.47
C GLY A 28 4.34 18.94 -0.86
N SER A 29 3.85 19.60 0.19
CA SER A 29 4.72 20.32 1.13
C SER A 29 5.37 19.31 2.10
N PRO A 30 6.65 19.48 2.49
CA PRO A 30 7.32 18.56 3.44
C PRO A 30 6.66 18.47 4.82
N LYS A 31 5.81 19.43 5.22
CA LYS A 31 4.98 19.32 6.43
C LYS A 31 3.84 18.31 6.29
N ASP A 32 3.31 18.12 5.09
CA ASP A 32 2.13 17.30 4.83
C ASP A 32 2.49 15.81 4.71
N LEU A 33 3.73 15.48 4.32
CA LEU A 33 4.20 14.09 4.20
C LEU A 33 4.09 13.29 5.50
N LYS A 34 4.32 13.92 6.67
CA LYS A 34 4.17 13.26 7.97
C LYS A 34 2.72 12.91 8.28
N ILE A 35 1.80 13.84 8.00
CA ILE A 35 0.37 13.67 8.23
C ILE A 35 -0.18 12.61 7.28
N VAL A 36 0.21 12.64 6.01
CA VAL A 36 -0.17 11.64 5.01
C VAL A 36 0.37 10.27 5.40
N GLY A 37 1.61 10.16 5.87
CA GLY A 37 2.18 8.91 6.37
C GLY A 37 1.42 8.32 7.56
N ILE A 38 1.12 9.12 8.59
CA ILE A 38 0.35 8.68 9.77
C ILE A 38 -1.07 8.27 9.37
N THR A 39 -1.70 9.04 8.49
CA THR A 39 -3.05 8.75 7.98
C THR A 39 -3.05 7.43 7.20
N SER A 40 -2.08 7.23 6.30
CA SER A 40 -1.95 6.00 5.52
C SER A 40 -1.79 4.78 6.42
N VAL A 41 -0.88 4.83 7.40
CA VAL A 41 -0.68 3.74 8.36
C VAL A 41 -1.96 3.42 9.13
N SER A 42 -2.69 4.45 9.58
CA SER A 42 -3.97 4.26 10.27
C SER A 42 -5.02 3.58 9.39
N VAL A 43 -5.09 3.97 8.11
CA VAL A 43 -5.99 3.35 7.13
C VAL A 43 -5.60 1.89 6.85
N VAL A 44 -4.30 1.57 6.79
CA VAL A 44 -3.82 0.16 6.68
C VAL A 44 -4.34 -0.67 7.85
N PHE A 45 -4.10 -0.24 9.08
CA PHE A 45 -4.55 -0.98 10.26
C PHE A 45 -6.06 -1.17 10.29
N PHE A 46 -6.82 -0.12 9.97
CA PHE A 46 -8.26 -0.18 9.95
C PHE A 46 -8.79 -1.12 8.86
N THR A 47 -8.19 -1.07 7.66
CA THR A 47 -8.52 -1.96 6.54
C THR A 47 -8.20 -3.41 6.86
N SER A 48 -7.02 -3.69 7.44
CA SER A 48 -6.64 -5.04 7.87
C SER A 48 -7.61 -5.58 8.93
N PHE A 49 -7.99 -4.75 9.90
CA PHE A 49 -8.96 -5.15 10.94
C PHE A 49 -10.33 -5.48 10.35
N LEU A 50 -10.87 -4.62 9.47
CA LEU A 50 -12.14 -4.89 8.79
C LEU A 50 -12.05 -6.17 7.94
N THR A 51 -10.93 -6.40 7.27
CA THR A 51 -10.68 -7.60 6.47
C THR A 51 -10.71 -8.85 7.35
N TRP A 52 -10.06 -8.83 8.52
CA TRP A 52 -10.08 -9.95 9.45
C TRP A 52 -11.48 -10.24 9.99
N LEU A 53 -12.26 -9.19 10.30
CA LEU A 53 -13.67 -9.34 10.68
C LEU A 53 -14.50 -9.98 9.56
N SER A 54 -14.31 -9.53 8.32
CA SER A 54 -14.99 -10.12 7.15
C SER A 54 -14.61 -11.58 6.97
N ILE A 55 -13.32 -11.95 7.10
CA ILE A 55 -12.88 -13.35 7.03
C ILE A 55 -13.53 -14.19 8.13
N TYR A 56 -13.62 -13.66 9.35
CA TYR A 56 -14.22 -14.39 10.48
C TYR A 56 -15.74 -14.56 10.33
N SER A 57 -16.41 -13.66 9.61
CA SER A 57 -17.85 -13.74 9.36
C SER A 57 -18.24 -14.82 8.34
N VAL A 58 -17.27 -15.38 7.61
CA VAL A 58 -17.50 -16.46 6.66
C VAL A 58 -17.72 -17.78 7.43
N ASN A 59 -18.95 -18.29 7.38
CA ASN A 59 -19.29 -19.58 8.00
C ASN A 59 -18.67 -20.75 7.22
N ASP A 60 -18.19 -21.75 7.97
CA ASP A 60 -17.49 -22.98 7.58
C ASP A 60 -17.52 -23.32 6.07
N VAL A 61 -16.62 -22.66 5.33
CA VAL A 61 -16.22 -23.12 4.00
C VAL A 61 -15.41 -24.40 4.21
N ARG A 62 -15.67 -25.43 3.40
CA ARG A 62 -14.88 -26.66 3.46
C ARG A 62 -13.46 -26.35 2.97
N VAL A 63 -12.57 -26.09 3.92
CA VAL A 63 -11.19 -25.68 3.64
C VAL A 63 -10.44 -26.85 3.01
N ARG A 64 -10.04 -26.67 1.75
CA ARG A 64 -9.05 -27.52 1.11
C ARG A 64 -7.74 -26.77 1.10
N ILE A 65 -6.72 -27.38 1.69
CA ILE A 65 -5.35 -26.85 1.67
C ILE A 65 -4.72 -27.28 0.35
N PRO A 66 -4.36 -26.36 -0.55
CA PRO A 66 -3.70 -26.71 -1.80
C PRO A 66 -2.27 -27.20 -1.55
N GLU A 67 -1.79 -28.12 -2.39
CA GLU A 67 -0.39 -28.54 -2.39
C GLU A 67 0.48 -27.44 -3.00
N PRO A 68 1.67 -27.16 -2.44
CA PRO A 68 2.53 -26.11 -2.96
C PRO A 68 3.09 -26.48 -4.35
N SER A 69 2.74 -25.69 -5.36
CA SER A 69 3.35 -25.74 -6.69
C SER A 69 4.55 -24.79 -6.79
N TRP A 70 5.52 -25.13 -7.63
CA TRP A 70 6.66 -24.25 -7.94
C TRP A 70 6.22 -22.89 -8.50
N GLU A 71 5.15 -22.88 -9.29
CA GLU A 71 4.56 -21.66 -9.83
C GLU A 71 4.02 -20.77 -8.70
N SER A 72 3.26 -21.34 -7.76
CA SER A 72 2.71 -20.61 -6.62
C SER A 72 3.81 -20.05 -5.71
N VAL A 73 4.90 -20.78 -5.53
CA VAL A 73 6.08 -20.33 -4.77
C VAL A 73 6.75 -19.14 -5.47
N ALA A 74 6.94 -19.21 -6.79
CA ALA A 74 7.54 -18.12 -7.56
C ALA A 74 6.67 -16.86 -7.54
N ILE A 75 5.34 -16.99 -7.66
CA ILE A 75 4.39 -15.88 -7.56
C ILE A 75 4.43 -15.26 -6.17
N ALA A 76 4.36 -16.08 -5.12
CA ALA A 76 4.42 -15.62 -3.73
C ALA A 76 5.72 -14.87 -3.43
N TYR A 77 6.85 -15.40 -3.92
CA TYR A 77 8.14 -14.72 -3.81
C TYR A 77 8.13 -13.36 -4.50
N GLY A 78 7.62 -13.26 -5.73
CA GLY A 78 7.52 -11.99 -6.46
C GLY A 78 6.68 -10.94 -5.71
N ILE A 79 5.55 -11.35 -5.14
CA ILE A 79 4.70 -10.47 -4.33
C ILE A 79 5.44 -9.98 -3.08
N LEU A 80 6.09 -10.88 -2.34
CA LEU A 80 6.82 -10.52 -1.12
C LEU A 80 8.05 -9.65 -1.42
N ALA A 81 8.79 -9.96 -2.49
CA ALA A 81 9.94 -9.17 -2.91
C ALA A 81 9.54 -7.74 -3.27
N PHE A 82 8.43 -7.55 -3.98
CA PHE A 82 7.89 -6.23 -4.29
C PHE A 82 7.34 -5.51 -3.06
N GLN A 83 6.65 -6.22 -2.17
CA GLN A 83 6.05 -5.65 -0.96
C GLN A 83 7.08 -5.05 0.00
N PHE A 84 8.29 -5.63 0.05
CA PHE A 84 9.36 -5.21 0.95
C PHE A 84 10.46 -4.40 0.26
N ASP A 85 10.30 -4.05 -1.01
CA ASP A 85 11.21 -3.14 -1.70
C ASP A 85 10.96 -1.69 -1.29
N VAL A 86 11.71 -1.23 -0.29
CA VAL A 86 11.61 0.13 0.27
C VAL A 86 12.78 1.02 -0.11
N HIS A 87 13.66 0.57 -1.02
CA HIS A 87 14.95 1.19 -1.28
C HIS A 87 14.89 2.69 -1.63
N PRO A 88 14.05 3.15 -2.59
CA PRO A 88 14.00 4.58 -2.93
C PRO A 88 13.37 5.43 -1.82
N MET A 89 12.36 4.90 -1.12
CA MET A 89 11.70 5.62 -0.04
C MET A 89 12.62 5.82 1.17
N LEU A 90 13.57 4.91 1.40
CA LEU A 90 14.46 4.97 2.56
C LEU A 90 15.29 6.25 2.59
N LEU A 91 15.76 6.71 1.42
CA LEU A 91 16.58 7.92 1.30
C LEU A 91 15.76 9.16 1.66
N SER A 92 14.55 9.29 1.12
CA SER A 92 13.63 10.39 1.44
C SER A 92 13.27 10.41 2.93
N VAL A 93 12.98 9.25 3.54
CA VAL A 93 12.71 9.15 4.98
C VAL A 93 13.95 9.57 5.79
N GLN A 94 15.15 9.10 5.43
CA GLN A 94 16.39 9.49 6.10
C GLN A 94 16.67 11.00 5.99
N MET A 95 16.25 11.65 4.90
CA MET A 95 16.36 13.10 4.74
C MET A 95 15.41 13.86 5.68
N ASP A 96 14.20 13.36 5.92
CA ASP A 96 13.18 13.99 6.79
C ASP A 96 13.31 13.62 8.29
N MET A 97 14.11 12.60 8.64
CA MET A 97 14.37 12.23 10.03
C MET A 97 15.15 13.30 10.80
N LYS A 98 14.61 13.70 11.97
CA LYS A 98 15.29 14.60 12.92
C LYS A 98 16.66 14.06 13.35
N ASN A 99 16.77 12.75 13.56
CA ASN A 99 18.03 12.08 13.87
C ASN A 99 18.29 10.94 12.88
N LYS A 100 19.19 11.18 11.92
CA LYS A 100 19.51 10.21 10.85
C LYS A 100 20.11 8.90 11.39
N ARG A 101 20.66 8.91 12.61
CA ARG A 101 21.27 7.72 13.24
C ARG A 101 20.25 6.66 13.67
N ASP A 102 18.98 7.03 13.81
CA ASP A 102 17.93 6.09 14.24
C ASP A 102 17.25 5.36 13.05
N ILE A 103 17.73 5.57 11.81
CA ILE A 103 17.17 4.96 10.59
C ILE A 103 17.07 3.44 10.71
N SER A 104 18.12 2.76 11.19
CA SER A 104 18.14 1.30 11.31
C SER A 104 17.06 0.77 12.25
N LYS A 105 16.79 1.48 13.36
CA LYS A 105 15.73 1.10 14.30
C LYS A 105 14.36 1.29 13.65
N ALA A 106 14.17 2.38 12.91
CA ALA A 106 12.94 2.66 12.20
C ALA A 106 12.65 1.60 11.11
N ILE A 107 13.67 1.19 10.34
CA ILE A 107 13.55 0.12 9.34
C ILE A 107 13.13 -1.19 10.01
N ILE A 108 13.85 -1.64 11.04
CA ILE A 108 13.56 -2.91 11.72
C ILE A 108 12.13 -2.92 12.24
N LEU A 109 11.69 -1.82 12.88
CA LEU A 109 10.31 -1.70 13.37
C LEU A 109 9.30 -1.75 12.22
N ALA A 110 9.53 -1.05 11.11
CA ALA A 110 8.64 -1.05 9.96
C ALA A 110 8.50 -2.45 9.34
N PHE A 111 9.61 -3.18 9.18
CA PHE A 111 9.61 -4.55 8.67
C PHE A 111 8.87 -5.52 9.59
N ILE A 112 9.09 -5.43 10.92
CA ILE A 112 8.39 -6.27 11.90
C ILE A 112 6.89 -5.99 11.86
N MET A 113 6.48 -4.72 11.86
CA MET A 113 5.07 -4.34 11.86
C MET A 113 4.37 -4.78 10.56
N SER A 114 4.89 -4.41 9.39
CA SER A 114 4.31 -4.79 8.11
C SER A 114 4.34 -6.30 7.88
N GLY A 115 5.43 -6.96 8.25
CA GLY A 115 5.56 -8.41 8.21
C GLY A 115 4.53 -9.11 9.08
N SER A 116 4.29 -8.62 10.30
CA SER A 116 3.28 -9.20 11.20
C SER A 116 1.86 -9.11 10.63
N ILE A 117 1.48 -7.96 10.07
CA ILE A 117 0.14 -7.76 9.47
C ILE A 117 -0.02 -8.67 8.25
N CYS A 118 1.00 -8.75 7.40
CA CYS A 118 1.03 -9.63 6.24
C CYS A 118 0.88 -11.10 6.66
N LEU A 119 1.69 -11.57 7.60
CA LEU A 119 1.66 -12.94 8.11
C LEU A 119 0.32 -13.30 8.73
N ILE A 120 -0.25 -12.45 9.59
CA ILE A 120 -1.56 -12.69 10.22
C ILE A 120 -2.64 -12.79 9.15
N THR A 121 -2.64 -11.89 8.17
CA THR A 121 -3.63 -11.90 7.08
C THR A 121 -3.50 -13.16 6.23
N CYS A 122 -2.28 -13.54 5.83
CA CYS A 122 -2.02 -14.78 5.10
C CYS A 122 -2.47 -16.02 5.88
N LEU A 123 -2.19 -16.07 7.19
CA LEU A 123 -2.59 -17.20 8.04
C LEU A 123 -4.11 -17.31 8.13
N LEU A 124 -4.82 -16.19 8.33
CA LEU A 124 -6.29 -16.17 8.36
C LEU A 124 -6.89 -16.64 7.03
N CYS A 125 -6.37 -16.15 5.91
CA CYS A 125 -6.80 -16.57 4.58
C CYS A 125 -6.54 -18.06 4.34
N TYR A 126 -5.35 -18.53 4.69
CA TYR A 126 -4.97 -19.93 4.52
C TYR A 126 -5.83 -20.88 5.37
N LEU A 127 -6.07 -20.54 6.64
CA LEU A 127 -6.82 -21.40 7.57
C LEU A 127 -8.33 -21.37 7.34
N ARG A 128 -8.90 -20.26 6.87
CA ARG A 128 -10.36 -20.09 6.73
C ARG A 128 -10.88 -20.22 5.31
N LEU A 129 -10.10 -19.81 4.31
CA LEU A 129 -10.52 -19.83 2.91
C LEU A 129 -9.80 -20.91 2.08
N GLY A 130 -8.54 -21.24 2.43
CA GLY A 130 -7.75 -22.25 1.73
C GLY A 130 -7.68 -22.00 0.22
N ASP A 131 -8.08 -22.97 -0.59
CA ASP A 131 -8.11 -22.91 -2.05
C ASP A 131 -9.18 -21.96 -2.64
N SER A 132 -10.08 -21.40 -1.81
CA SER A 132 -11.10 -20.44 -2.26
C SER A 132 -10.59 -19.00 -2.33
N VAL A 133 -9.30 -18.75 -2.07
CA VAL A 133 -8.69 -17.41 -2.15
C VAL A 133 -8.35 -17.08 -3.60
N GLY A 134 -9.06 -16.12 -4.20
CA GLY A 134 -8.67 -15.54 -5.48
C GLY A 134 -7.48 -14.57 -5.35
N TYR A 135 -6.93 -14.12 -6.49
CA TYR A 135 -5.84 -13.15 -6.55
C TYR A 135 -6.11 -11.88 -5.73
N ASN A 136 -7.37 -11.41 -5.73
CA ASN A 136 -7.83 -10.38 -4.81
C ASN A 136 -8.70 -11.01 -3.74
N THR A 137 -8.13 -11.13 -2.53
CA THR A 137 -8.84 -11.71 -1.40
C THR A 137 -10.11 -10.93 -1.07
N LEU A 138 -10.07 -9.59 -1.06
CA LEU A 138 -11.23 -8.76 -0.74
C LEU A 138 -12.42 -8.99 -1.69
N GLN A 139 -12.15 -9.31 -2.96
CA GLN A 139 -13.19 -9.61 -3.95
C GLN A 139 -13.71 -11.05 -3.86
N SER A 140 -12.97 -11.94 -3.20
CA SER A 140 -13.35 -13.35 -3.04
C SER A 140 -14.26 -13.59 -1.84
N LEU A 141 -14.38 -12.62 -0.93
CA LEU A 141 -15.25 -12.70 0.24
C LEU A 141 -16.71 -12.35 -0.08
N PRO A 142 -17.68 -12.89 0.69
CA PRO A 142 -19.09 -12.53 0.53
C PRO A 142 -19.33 -11.06 0.88
N GLN A 143 -20.18 -10.40 0.08
CA GLN A 143 -20.48 -8.98 0.22
C GLN A 143 -21.08 -8.65 1.60
N SER A 144 -20.46 -7.70 2.28
CA SER A 144 -20.92 -7.14 3.55
C SER A 144 -20.53 -5.67 3.61
N LEU A 145 -21.26 -4.86 4.39
CA LEU A 145 -20.95 -3.43 4.54
C LEU A 145 -19.51 -3.19 5.02
N GLY A 146 -18.98 -4.09 5.87
CA GLY A 146 -17.59 -4.02 6.32
C GLY A 146 -16.58 -4.29 5.20
N LEU A 147 -16.90 -5.21 4.29
CA LEU A 147 -16.04 -5.54 3.16
C LEU A 147 -16.01 -4.42 2.11
N ASP A 148 -17.16 -3.81 1.81
CA ASP A 148 -17.24 -2.68 0.88
C ASP A 148 -16.45 -1.48 1.40
N LEU A 149 -16.53 -1.21 2.70
CA LEU A 149 -15.74 -0.17 3.35
C LEU A 149 -14.24 -0.51 3.31
N ALA A 150 -13.85 -1.76 3.59
CA ALA A 150 -12.47 -2.21 3.50
C ALA A 150 -11.93 -2.06 2.06
N LEU A 151 -12.74 -2.35 1.04
CA LEU A 151 -12.36 -2.20 -0.36
C LEU A 151 -12.10 -0.72 -0.70
N CYS A 152 -13.00 0.18 -0.30
CA CYS A 152 -12.83 1.62 -0.50
C CYS A 152 -11.57 2.15 0.21
N LEU A 153 -11.35 1.75 1.46
CA LEU A 153 -10.20 2.17 2.26
C LEU A 153 -8.89 1.61 1.71
N SER A 154 -8.87 0.36 1.24
CA SER A 154 -7.69 -0.24 0.60
C SER A 154 -7.31 0.50 -0.67
N THR A 155 -8.29 0.88 -1.49
CA THR A 155 -8.08 1.68 -2.70
C THR A 155 -7.48 3.04 -2.35
N LEU A 156 -8.05 3.72 -1.34
CA LEU A 156 -7.52 4.99 -0.86
C LEU A 156 -6.08 4.85 -0.36
N GLN A 157 -5.79 3.80 0.41
CA GLN A 157 -4.47 3.51 0.95
C GLN A 157 -3.42 3.25 -0.14
N VAL A 158 -3.78 2.53 -1.20
CA VAL A 158 -2.90 2.31 -2.35
C VAL A 158 -2.59 3.64 -3.04
N CYS A 159 -3.59 4.51 -3.25
CA CYS A 159 -3.38 5.84 -3.81
C CYS A 159 -2.42 6.70 -2.96
N LEU A 160 -2.60 6.70 -1.63
CA LEU A 160 -1.71 7.42 -0.72
C LEU A 160 -0.27 6.88 -0.76
N SER A 161 -0.12 5.56 -0.83
CA SER A 161 1.18 4.89 -0.91
C SER A 161 1.88 5.18 -2.24
N MET A 162 1.14 5.18 -3.35
CA MET A 162 1.65 5.58 -4.66
C MET A 162 2.11 7.04 -4.67
N ALA A 163 1.37 7.95 -4.03
CA ALA A 163 1.78 9.35 -3.98
C ALA A 163 3.11 9.53 -3.22
N ILE A 164 3.26 8.91 -2.04
CA ILE A 164 4.52 8.95 -1.27
C ILE A 164 5.68 8.32 -2.05
N GLY A 165 5.45 7.16 -2.67
CA GLY A 165 6.47 6.43 -3.43
C GLY A 165 6.95 7.22 -4.65
N SER A 166 6.01 7.75 -5.44
CA SER A 166 6.33 8.53 -6.64
C SER A 166 7.05 9.84 -6.31
N THR A 167 6.71 10.52 -5.20
CA THR A 167 7.47 11.70 -4.73
C THR A 167 8.91 11.34 -4.38
N SER A 168 9.14 10.19 -3.73
CA SER A 168 10.49 9.72 -3.39
C SER A 168 11.30 9.41 -4.65
N LEU A 169 10.70 8.73 -5.63
CA LEU A 169 11.32 8.44 -6.93
C LEU A 169 11.71 9.71 -7.69
N PHE A 170 10.87 10.74 -7.68
CA PHE A 170 11.19 12.00 -8.34
C PHE A 170 12.34 12.74 -7.64
N GLN A 171 12.42 12.69 -6.32
CA GLN A 171 13.55 13.24 -5.56
C GLN A 171 14.86 12.53 -5.90
N ASP A 172 14.85 11.20 -6.02
CA ASP A 172 16.03 10.42 -6.41
C ASP A 172 16.50 10.76 -7.83
N ILE A 173 15.56 10.90 -8.78
CA ILE A 173 15.87 11.30 -10.16
C ILE A 173 16.43 12.73 -10.20
N GLU A 174 15.84 13.66 -9.45
CA GLU A 174 16.28 15.06 -9.35
C GLU A 174 17.71 15.15 -8.82
N GLN A 175 18.01 14.38 -7.76
CA GLN A 175 19.35 14.28 -7.18
C GLN A 175 20.35 13.66 -8.16
N SER A 176 19.96 12.62 -8.91
CA SER A 176 20.78 11.98 -9.93
C SER A 176 21.13 12.96 -11.08
N LEU A 177 20.15 13.77 -11.50
CA LEU A 177 20.31 14.77 -12.55
C LEU A 177 20.94 16.09 -12.07
N ARG A 178 21.26 16.23 -10.78
CA ARG A 178 21.80 17.45 -10.15
C ARG A 178 20.95 18.70 -10.39
N ILE A 179 19.64 18.53 -10.57
CA ILE A 179 18.71 19.64 -10.68
C ILE A 179 18.51 20.17 -9.26
N GLN A 180 18.70 21.48 -9.03
CA GLN A 180 18.42 22.07 -7.73
C GLN A 180 16.90 22.08 -7.50
N PRO A 181 16.42 21.77 -6.28
CA PRO A 181 15.01 21.86 -5.94
C PRO A 181 14.49 23.27 -6.21
N GLY A 182 13.75 23.39 -7.31
CA GLY A 182 13.15 24.64 -7.76
C GLY A 182 12.11 25.13 -6.76
N ILE A 183 12.39 26.29 -6.15
CA ILE A 183 11.40 27.25 -5.62
C ILE A 183 10.43 26.70 -4.55
N ALA A 184 10.89 25.82 -3.65
CA ALA A 184 10.20 25.58 -2.36
C ALA A 184 11.11 25.76 -1.14
N SER A 185 12.40 26.03 -1.35
CA SER A 185 13.40 26.25 -0.29
C SER A 185 13.64 27.75 0.03
N VAL A 186 13.06 28.69 -0.73
CA VAL A 186 13.27 30.13 -0.50
C VAL A 186 12.38 30.68 0.64
N THR A 187 11.36 29.95 1.09
CA THR A 187 10.47 30.41 2.18
C THR A 187 10.81 29.88 3.57
N ASN A 188 11.96 29.21 3.75
CA ASN A 188 12.42 28.79 5.08
C ASN A 188 13.88 29.16 5.37
N MET A 189 14.38 30.20 4.71
CA MET A 189 15.61 30.91 5.10
C MET A 189 15.27 32.17 5.93
N GLY A 190 14.27 32.06 6.81
CA GLY A 190 13.74 33.20 7.55
C GLY A 190 12.77 32.87 8.67
N ARG A 191 13.09 31.90 9.54
CA ARG A 191 12.79 31.90 10.99
C ARG A 191 13.29 30.66 11.69
#